data_AF-A0A3M1L2V7-F1
#
_entry.id   AF-A0A3M1L2V7-F1
#
_cell.length_a   1.000
_cell.length_b   1.000
_cell.length_c   1.000
_cell.angle_alpha   90.00
_cell.angle_beta   90.00
_cell.angle_gamma   90.00
#
_symmetry.space_group_name_H-M   'P 1'
#
loop_
_entity.id
_entity.type
_entity.pdbx_description
1 polymer ?
#
loop_
_entity_poly.entity_id
_entity_poly.type
_entity_poly.pdbx_seq_one_letter_code
_entity_poly.pdbx_strand_id
1 'polypeptide(L)'
;MTDVLGEILARADVKDASVYRADEVARWPRGVLDRLVGLGILREIEPAWTIECDGCMAGCLIRPDIALNPRTGRVEGYYLCRDEEYGGPMTFSAELFRRWELDFAGLCSAVARALGAKGAVVEDVAGRIGALGVVRLGDTLHDMFLARG
;
A
#
# COMPACT_ATOMS: atom_id res chain seq x y z
N MET A 1 -18.60 8.06 0.77
CA MET A 1 -17.49 8.00 -0.20
C MET A 1 -16.23 7.96 0.65
N THR A 2 -15.52 6.83 0.69
CA THR A 2 -14.36 6.64 1.57
C THR A 2 -13.20 7.50 1.06
N ASP A 3 -12.66 8.37 1.91
CA ASP A 3 -11.46 9.15 1.61
C ASP A 3 -10.21 8.31 1.87
N VAL A 4 -9.89 7.44 0.91
CA VAL A 4 -8.76 6.52 1.00
C VAL A 4 -7.43 7.27 1.18
N LEU A 5 -7.26 8.44 0.54
CA LEU A 5 -6.03 9.21 0.69
C LEU A 5 -5.92 9.78 2.12
N GLY A 6 -7.01 10.32 2.67
CA GLY A 6 -7.06 10.77 4.06
C GLY A 6 -6.73 9.65 5.05
N GLU A 7 -7.27 8.44 4.83
CA GLU A 7 -6.96 7.26 5.66
C GLU A 7 -5.49 6.85 5.57
N ILE A 8 -4.92 6.85 4.36
CA ILE A 8 -3.50 6.56 4.14
C ILE A 8 -2.62 7.57 4.88
N LEU A 9 -2.93 8.86 4.78
CA LEU A 9 -2.17 9.92 5.43
C LEU A 9 -2.28 9.84 6.96
N ALA A 10 -3.49 9.58 7.49
CA ALA A 10 -3.67 9.39 8.93
C ALA A 10 -2.89 8.17 9.45
N ARG A 11 -2.89 7.06 8.70
CA ARG A 11 -2.13 5.86 9.04
C ARG A 11 -0.62 6.07 8.92
N ALA A 12 -0.18 6.97 8.04
CA ALA A 12 1.23 7.31 7.85
C ALA A 12 1.88 7.94 9.08
N ASP A 13 1.09 8.55 9.98
CA ASP A 13 1.57 9.13 11.24
C ASP A 13 1.66 8.08 12.36
N VAL A 14 1.08 6.89 12.17
CA VAL A 14 1.16 5.80 13.13
C VAL A 14 2.47 5.02 12.93
N LYS A 15 3.25 4.92 14.01
CA LYS A 15 4.51 4.16 14.02
C LYS A 15 4.27 2.70 13.63
N ASP A 16 5.11 2.18 12.73
CA ASP A 16 5.10 0.79 12.25
C ASP A 16 3.82 0.35 11.48
N ALA A 17 2.95 1.28 11.08
CA ALA A 17 1.67 0.98 10.44
C ALA A 17 1.67 1.16 8.91
N SER A 18 2.81 1.20 8.21
CA SER A 18 2.86 1.66 6.82
C SER A 18 2.43 0.64 5.76
N VAL A 19 2.09 -0.60 6.12
CA VAL A 19 1.87 -1.69 5.15
C VAL A 19 0.39 -1.99 4.91
N TYR A 20 -0.03 -1.86 3.66
CA TYR A 20 -1.36 -2.21 3.16
C TYR A 20 -1.34 -3.58 2.51
N ARG A 21 -2.28 -4.45 2.90
CA ARG A 21 -2.39 -5.82 2.37
C ARG A 21 -3.39 -5.89 1.22
N ALA A 22 -3.29 -6.93 0.39
CA ALA A 22 -4.21 -7.18 -0.72
C ALA A 22 -5.69 -7.20 -0.31
N ASP A 23 -6.03 -7.80 0.83
CA ASP A 23 -7.41 -7.85 1.35
C ASP A 23 -7.93 -6.46 1.75
N GLU A 24 -7.06 -5.61 2.27
CA GLU A 24 -7.37 -4.24 2.64
C GLU A 24 -7.62 -3.37 1.41
N VAL A 25 -6.69 -3.37 0.45
CA VAL A 25 -6.80 -2.55 -0.77
C VAL A 25 -7.94 -3.02 -1.68
N ALA A 26 -8.34 -4.30 -1.61
CA ALA A 26 -9.49 -4.82 -2.34
C ALA A 26 -10.83 -4.21 -1.88
N ARG A 27 -10.88 -3.64 -0.66
CA ARG A 27 -12.07 -2.92 -0.15
C ARG A 27 -12.15 -1.48 -0.65
N TRP A 28 -11.07 -0.95 -1.25
CA TRP A 28 -11.07 0.39 -1.80
C TRP A 28 -11.92 0.50 -3.06
N PRO A 29 -12.41 1.70 -3.42
CA PRO A 29 -13.07 1.91 -4.69
C PRO A 29 -12.20 1.48 -5.87
N ARG A 30 -12.82 0.90 -6.90
CA ARG A 30 -12.13 0.37 -8.09
C ARG A 30 -11.19 1.41 -8.72
N GLY A 31 -9.95 0.99 -8.99
CA GLY A 31 -8.93 1.82 -9.64
C GLY A 31 -8.20 2.81 -8.73
N VAL A 32 -8.58 2.91 -7.45
CA VAL A 32 -7.87 3.79 -6.50
C VAL A 32 -6.43 3.33 -6.28
N LEU A 33 -6.21 2.02 -6.07
CA LEU A 33 -4.86 1.46 -5.92
C LEU A 33 -3.99 1.79 -7.14
N ASP A 34 -4.46 1.47 -8.35
CA ASP A 34 -3.73 1.73 -9.59
C ASP A 34 -3.39 3.21 -9.75
N ARG A 35 -4.31 4.10 -9.36
CA ARG A 35 -4.08 5.55 -9.40
C ARG A 35 -3.03 5.99 -8.39
N LEU A 36 -3.06 5.48 -7.16
CA LEU A 36 -2.09 5.83 -6.12
C LEU A 36 -0.69 5.31 -6.47
N VAL A 37 -0.59 4.09 -6.98
CA VAL A 37 0.66 3.50 -7.49
C VAL A 37 1.15 4.28 -8.72
N GLY A 38 0.26 4.61 -9.66
CA GLY A 38 0.61 5.39 -10.85
C GLY A 38 1.04 6.83 -10.55
N LEU A 39 0.61 7.40 -9.42
CA LEU A 39 1.08 8.68 -8.90
C LEU A 39 2.38 8.56 -8.08
N GLY A 40 2.85 7.34 -7.82
CA GLY A 40 4.00 7.07 -6.95
C GLY A 40 3.70 7.27 -5.46
N ILE A 41 2.45 7.43 -5.05
CA ILE A 41 2.08 7.61 -3.63
C ILE A 41 2.22 6.29 -2.88
N LEU A 42 1.87 5.17 -3.53
CA LEU A 42 2.07 3.83 -3.00
C LEU A 42 3.10 3.08 -3.83
N ARG A 43 3.93 2.29 -3.15
CA ARG A 43 4.90 1.40 -3.76
C ARG A 43 4.62 -0.03 -3.34
N GLU A 44 4.65 -0.96 -4.29
CA GLU A 44 4.61 -2.38 -3.98
C GLU A 44 5.93 -2.81 -3.33
N ILE A 45 5.82 -3.57 -2.24
CA ILE A 45 6.96 -4.10 -1.47
C ILE A 45 7.01 -5.62 -1.58
N GLU A 46 7.97 -6.25 -0.90
CA GLU A 46 8.10 -7.70 -0.92
C GLU A 46 6.76 -8.37 -0.53
N PRO A 47 6.37 -9.46 -1.21
CA PRO A 47 5.17 -10.20 -0.83
C PRO A 47 5.20 -10.68 0.61
N ALA A 48 4.03 -10.78 1.23
CA ALA A 48 3.88 -11.44 2.52
C ALA A 48 4.20 -12.93 2.38
N TRP A 49 4.56 -13.57 3.49
CA TRP A 49 4.55 -15.04 3.59
C TRP A 49 3.30 -15.57 4.28
N THR A 50 2.51 -14.68 4.88
CA THR A 50 1.31 -15.02 5.63
C THR A 50 0.13 -14.20 5.17
N ILE A 51 -1.06 -14.79 5.21
CA ILE A 51 -2.34 -14.14 4.91
C ILE A 51 -3.33 -14.43 6.03
N GLU A 52 -4.33 -13.55 6.16
CA GLU A 52 -5.49 -13.79 7.00
C GLU A 52 -6.48 -14.66 6.22
N CYS A 53 -6.76 -15.85 6.72
CA CYS A 53 -7.67 -16.81 6.10
C CYS A 53 -9.13 -16.44 6.39
N ASP A 54 -9.96 -16.44 5.35
CA ASP A 54 -11.40 -16.16 5.41
C ASP A 54 -12.29 -17.42 5.30
N GLY A 55 -11.69 -18.61 5.32
CA GLY A 55 -12.42 -19.88 5.19
C GLY A 55 -13.38 -20.19 6.35
N CYS A 56 -13.18 -19.58 7.53
CA CYS A 56 -14.10 -19.64 8.66
C CYS A 56 -14.06 -18.32 9.44
N MET A 57 -14.91 -18.17 10.47
CA MET A 57 -14.99 -16.95 11.27
C MET A 57 -13.78 -16.69 12.19
N ALA A 58 -12.80 -17.60 12.24
CA ALA A 58 -11.66 -17.49 13.15
C ALA A 58 -10.58 -16.51 12.68
N GLY A 59 -10.53 -16.14 11.39
CA GLY A 59 -9.55 -15.16 10.86
C GLY A 59 -8.09 -15.58 11.07
N CYS A 60 -7.76 -16.86 10.85
CA CYS A 60 -6.43 -17.38 11.18
C CYS A 60 -5.33 -16.76 10.29
N LEU A 61 -4.21 -16.35 10.90
CA LEU A 61 -3.00 -16.00 10.16
C LEU A 61 -2.29 -17.29 9.74
N ILE A 62 -2.27 -17.58 8.45
CA ILE A 62 -1.70 -18.82 7.89
C ILE A 62 -0.52 -18.53 6.96
N ARG A 63 0.36 -19.52 6.79
CA ARG A 63 1.47 -19.51 5.82
C ARG A 63 1.24 -20.61 4.78
N PRO A 64 0.60 -20.30 3.64
CA PRO A 64 0.45 -21.26 2.56
C PRO A 64 1.78 -21.59 1.88
N ASP A 65 1.90 -22.83 1.40
CA ASP A 65 3.00 -23.26 0.53
C ASP A 65 2.78 -22.73 -0.88
N ILE A 66 3.76 -22.01 -1.43
CA ILE A 66 3.66 -21.42 -2.76
C ILE A 66 4.20 -22.39 -3.82
N ALA A 67 3.38 -22.72 -4.81
CA ALA A 67 3.76 -23.62 -5.89
C ALA A 67 3.15 -23.22 -7.24
N LEU A 68 3.81 -23.61 -8.33
CA LEU A 68 3.26 -23.51 -9.68
C LEU A 68 2.22 -24.62 -9.88
N ASN A 69 0.97 -24.24 -10.12
CA ASN A 69 -0.09 -25.17 -10.47
C ASN A 69 0.15 -25.72 -11.90
N PRO A 70 0.40 -27.03 -12.09
CA PRO A 70 0.74 -27.60 -13.39
C PRO A 70 -0.44 -27.60 -14.37
N ARG A 71 -1.69 -27.48 -13.89
CA ARG A 71 -2.89 -27.46 -14.74
C ARG A 71 -3.19 -26.07 -15.28
N THR A 72 -3.02 -25.04 -14.44
CA THR A 72 -3.38 -23.65 -14.79
C THR A 72 -2.16 -22.84 -15.23
N GLY A 73 -0.94 -23.30 -14.90
CA GLY A 73 0.30 -22.57 -15.12
C GLY A 73 0.45 -21.34 -14.20
N ARG A 74 -0.35 -21.22 -13.14
CA ARG A 74 -0.35 -20.07 -12.22
C ARG A 74 0.36 -20.40 -10.92
N VAL A 75 1.02 -19.41 -10.34
CA VAL A 75 1.56 -19.50 -8.98
C VAL A 75 0.41 -19.33 -7.99
N GLU A 76 0.26 -20.29 -7.07
CA GLU A 76 -0.83 -20.35 -6.10
C GLU A 76 -0.27 -20.75 -4.72
N GLY A 77 -0.96 -20.32 -3.66
CA GLY A 77 -0.71 -20.76 -2.29
C GLY A 77 -1.60 -21.94 -1.93
N TYR A 78 -1.06 -22.94 -1.24
CA TYR A 78 -1.76 -24.13 -0.79
C TYR A 78 -1.65 -24.25 0.73
N TYR A 79 -2.77 -24.52 1.40
CA TYR A 79 -2.77 -24.73 2.84
C TYR A 79 -3.83 -25.78 3.21
N LEU A 80 -3.53 -26.63 4.20
CA LEU A 80 -4.48 -27.60 4.73
C LEU A 80 -4.98 -27.11 6.10
N CYS A 81 -6.22 -26.61 6.14
CA CYS A 81 -6.88 -26.29 7.40
C CYS A 81 -7.20 -27.59 8.16
N ARG A 82 -6.83 -27.64 9.44
CA ARG A 82 -7.03 -28.81 10.32
C ARG A 82 -8.24 -28.68 11.26
N ASP A 83 -9.05 -27.65 11.06
CA ASP A 83 -10.30 -27.51 11.79
C ASP A 83 -11.22 -28.71 11.51
N GLU A 84 -11.88 -29.24 12.54
CA GLU A 84 -12.67 -30.47 12.40
C GLU A 84 -14.01 -30.26 11.68
N GLU A 85 -14.56 -29.05 11.73
CA GLU A 85 -15.89 -28.72 11.19
C GLU A 85 -15.78 -28.03 9.82
N TYR A 86 -14.83 -27.12 9.67
CA TYR A 86 -14.64 -26.29 8.47
C TYR A 86 -13.31 -26.54 7.75
N GLY A 87 -12.51 -27.52 8.20
CA GLY A 87 -11.19 -27.78 7.66
C GLY A 87 -11.18 -28.45 6.28
N GLY A 88 -9.99 -28.51 5.69
CA GLY A 88 -9.79 -29.03 4.35
C GLY A 88 -8.70 -28.30 3.56
N PRO A 89 -8.41 -28.78 2.33
CA PRO A 89 -7.45 -28.16 1.44
C PRO A 89 -8.00 -26.82 0.91
N MET A 90 -7.16 -25.80 0.95
CA MET A 90 -7.46 -24.45 0.46
C MET A 90 -6.41 -24.01 -0.54
N THR A 91 -6.85 -23.20 -1.50
CA THR A 91 -5.98 -22.60 -2.52
C THR A 91 -6.17 -21.09 -2.53
N PHE A 92 -5.06 -20.36 -2.60
CA PHE A 92 -5.00 -18.92 -2.52
C PHE A 92 -4.34 -18.36 -3.76
N SER A 93 -4.88 -17.25 -4.28
CA SER A 93 -4.23 -16.50 -5.35
C SER A 93 -2.93 -15.86 -4.84
N ALA A 94 -1.89 -15.86 -5.67
CA ALA A 94 -0.65 -15.12 -5.39
C ALA A 94 -0.91 -13.62 -5.14
N GLU A 95 -2.00 -13.07 -5.69
CA GLU A 95 -2.41 -11.67 -5.47
C GLU A 95 -2.65 -11.35 -4.00
N LEU A 96 -3.08 -12.32 -3.18
CA LEU A 96 -3.35 -12.10 -1.76
C LEU A 96 -2.09 -11.81 -0.94
N PHE A 97 -0.91 -12.15 -1.46
CA PHE A 97 0.36 -11.92 -0.80
C PHE A 97 0.96 -10.55 -1.12
N ARG A 98 0.38 -9.82 -2.08
CA ARG A 98 0.88 -8.50 -2.46
C ARG A 98 0.68 -7.50 -1.32
N ARG A 99 1.65 -6.61 -1.20
CA ARG A 99 1.70 -5.59 -0.15
C ARG A 99 2.19 -4.29 -0.72
N TRP A 100 1.69 -3.20 -0.17
CA TRP A 100 2.10 -1.85 -0.53
C TRP A 100 2.47 -1.07 0.71
N GLU A 101 3.32 -0.07 0.54
CA GLU A 101 3.56 0.94 1.56
C GLU A 101 3.45 2.34 0.97
N LEU A 102 3.31 3.32 1.86
CA LEU A 102 3.45 4.73 1.47
C LEU A 102 4.88 5.00 1.01
N ASP A 103 5.01 5.47 -0.22
CA ASP A 103 6.25 6.04 -0.73
C ASP A 103 6.23 7.55 -0.43
N PHE A 104 6.93 7.96 0.63
CA PHE A 104 6.94 9.36 1.05
C PHE A 104 7.61 10.28 0.02
N ALA A 105 8.66 9.80 -0.67
CA ALA A 105 9.32 10.53 -1.75
C ALA A 105 8.34 10.78 -2.92
N GLY A 106 7.61 9.74 -3.28
CA GLY A 106 6.61 9.80 -4.33
C GLY A 106 5.39 10.65 -3.94
N LEU A 107 4.95 10.61 -2.67
CA LEU A 107 3.96 11.53 -2.13
C LEU A 107 4.44 12.99 -2.25
N CYS A 108 5.66 13.30 -1.83
CA CYS A 108 6.25 14.64 -1.97
C CYS A 108 6.24 15.09 -3.44
N SER A 109 6.63 14.20 -4.34
CA SER A 109 6.65 14.47 -5.79
C SER A 109 5.25 14.72 -6.35
N ALA A 110 4.25 13.93 -5.93
CA ALA A 110 2.86 14.09 -6.33
C ALA A 110 2.29 15.44 -5.85
N VAL A 111 2.56 15.83 -4.60
CA VAL A 111 2.12 17.10 -4.03
C VAL A 111 2.83 18.28 -4.70
N ALA A 112 4.15 18.23 -4.89
CA ALA A 112 4.91 19.27 -5.58
C ALA A 112 4.37 19.51 -7.00
N ARG A 113 4.07 18.44 -7.73
CA ARG A 113 3.45 18.52 -9.06
C ARG A 113 2.04 19.13 -9.00
N ALA A 114 1.21 18.73 -8.04
CA ALA A 114 -0.14 19.28 -7.87
C ALA A 114 -0.13 20.78 -7.54
N LEU A 115 0.86 21.23 -6.78
CA LEU A 115 1.08 22.65 -6.44
C LEU A 115 1.75 23.45 -7.58
N GLY A 116 2.24 22.78 -8.63
CA GLY A 116 3.01 23.44 -9.69
C GLY A 116 4.37 23.97 -9.23
N ALA A 117 4.94 23.38 -8.18
CA ALA A 117 6.21 23.80 -7.60
C ALA A 117 7.37 23.69 -8.61
N LYS A 118 8.37 24.57 -8.45
CA LYS A 118 9.58 24.62 -9.25
C LYS A 118 10.79 24.30 -8.39
N GLY A 119 11.71 23.52 -8.94
CA GLY A 119 12.92 23.07 -8.24
C GLY A 119 12.93 21.55 -8.03
N ALA A 120 13.97 21.08 -7.34
CA ALA A 120 14.09 19.68 -6.97
C ALA A 120 13.23 19.38 -5.75
N VAL A 121 12.55 18.23 -5.76
CA VAL A 121 11.92 17.66 -4.57
C VAL A 121 12.97 16.83 -3.85
N VAL A 122 13.21 17.13 -2.58
CA VAL A 122 14.25 16.49 -1.77
C VAL A 122 13.68 16.13 -0.41
N GLU A 123 13.94 14.92 0.06
CA GLU A 123 13.68 14.57 1.46
C GLU A 123 14.76 15.17 2.35
N ASP A 124 14.36 16.13 3.19
CA ASP A 124 15.24 16.76 4.18
C ASP A 124 15.39 15.86 5.42
N VAL A 125 14.28 15.24 5.84
CA VAL A 125 14.26 14.17 6.84
C VAL A 125 13.55 12.97 6.22
N ALA A 126 14.30 11.88 6.05
CA ALA A 126 13.82 10.67 5.40
C ALA A 126 12.49 10.19 6.01
N GLY A 127 11.50 10.04 5.13
CA GLY A 127 10.15 9.62 5.48
C GLY A 127 9.41 10.60 6.39
N ARG A 128 9.79 11.88 6.50
CA ARG A 128 9.16 12.79 7.47
C ARG A 128 8.99 14.22 6.96
N ILE A 129 10.03 14.80 6.36
CA ILE A 129 10.00 16.18 5.85
C ILE A 129 10.55 16.17 4.43
N GLY A 130 9.75 16.65 3.49
CA GLY A 130 10.14 16.85 2.09
C GLY A 130 10.10 18.32 1.70
N ALA A 131 11.20 18.85 1.18
CA ALA A 131 11.23 20.13 0.49
C ALA A 131 10.64 19.94 -0.91
N LEU A 132 9.58 20.69 -1.23
CA LEU A 132 8.82 20.56 -2.48
C LEU A 132 9.25 21.55 -3.57
N GLY A 133 10.18 22.45 -3.23
CA GLY A 133 10.60 23.56 -4.08
C GLY A 133 9.75 24.82 -3.86
N VAL A 134 9.76 25.71 -4.85
CA VAL A 134 9.16 27.04 -4.76
C VAL A 134 7.81 27.05 -5.46
N VAL A 135 6.79 27.58 -4.80
CA VAL A 135 5.46 27.85 -5.37
C VAL A 135 5.21 29.35 -5.39
N ARG A 136 4.57 29.83 -6.46
CA ARG A 136 4.08 31.21 -6.54
C ARG A 136 2.63 31.27 -6.07
N LEU A 137 2.38 32.05 -5.03
CA LEU A 137 1.03 32.31 -4.50
C LEU A 137 0.76 33.81 -4.65
N GLY A 138 -0.06 34.19 -5.63
CA GLY A 138 -0.20 35.59 -6.01
C GLY A 138 1.13 36.15 -6.55
N ASP A 139 1.59 37.26 -5.97
CA ASP A 139 2.83 37.93 -6.38
C ASP A 139 4.06 37.49 -5.55
N THR A 140 3.88 36.59 -4.59
CA THR A 140 4.96 36.12 -3.70
C THR A 140 5.40 34.70 -4.01
N LEU A 141 6.70 34.46 -3.83
CA LEU A 141 7.32 33.14 -3.94
C LEU A 141 7.51 32.56 -2.54
N HIS A 142 7.22 31.28 -2.38
CA HIS A 142 7.32 30.58 -1.11
C HIS A 142 7.99 29.23 -1.29
N ASP A 143 8.94 28.91 -0.40
CA ASP A 143 9.44 27.56 -0.24
C ASP A 143 8.37 26.70 0.42
N MET A 144 8.01 25.60 -0.23
CA MET A 144 7.00 24.66 0.23
C MET A 144 7.65 23.42 0.83
N PHE A 145 7.07 22.94 1.92
CA PHE A 145 7.47 21.72 2.59
C PHE A 145 6.24 20.85 2.85
N LEU A 146 6.41 19.53 2.72
CA LEU A 146 5.47 18.54 3.23
C LEU A 146 6.05 17.93 4.50
N ALA A 147 5.30 17.97 5.58
CA ALA A 147 5.67 17.36 6.85
C ALA A 147 4.59 16.36 7.29
N ARG A 148 5.02 15.26 7.90
CA ARG A 148 4.18 14.29 8.61
C ARG A 148 4.82 13.96 9.97
N GLY A 149 4.08 13.46 10.97
CA GLY A 149 4.72 12.98 12.19
C GLY A 149 3.97 13.06 13.50
#